data_AF-A0A7X9JKZ8-F1
#
_entry.id   AF-A0A7X9JKZ8-F1
#
_cell.length_a   1.000
_cell.length_b   1.000
_cell.length_c   1.000
_cell.angle_alpha   90.00
_cell.angle_beta   90.00
_cell.angle_gamma   90.00
#
_symmetry.space_group_name_H-M   'P 1'
#
loop_
_entity.id
_entity.type
_entity.pdbx_description
1 polymer ?
#
loop_
_entity_poly.entity_id
_entity_poly.type
_entity_poly.pdbx_seq_one_letter_code
_entity_poly.pdbx_strand_id
1 'polypeptide(L)'
;MTINEPPTYVSTQLQVTDVRCHGEVNGAINLTVSGGVPPYQIQWSNGSANEDIGTLLSDWYFVTVVDAHGCIIVDSAFVREPGKLYADVTQNTVICINDTAHIYVSATGGTPGYTFNWNTGSHDTLIHVWPTVNTNYSVTVTDTHGCISIVGTTVQVRPPLSGIITINDSIICNGEPLIFSGLINGGNGHYSILLNDTLPIVSLPFTLYPESSASYVIKVEDDCNTPPIYYYFNVLVIPSPPNNLQADIISGCAPLTVHFIESSPDEHQTYWWNFGDPNSANVSESKTPTHTYVNPGNYTVSLTTTNIYGCHTQQIIPNLIHVYAIPEAKFVTDPYTITMLNTNVHFINLSTGASSYYWNFGDGDSSSYENPYHQYPSIPAQYNAYLVAISEHGCLDTSWQRIEVMGEYTFYAPTAFSPDNDGKNEVWRVYATNIDFSTFDLVIIDRWGEVIFETKDIEKTWNGRAKDGDKLVPVGTYTWIAKFKDNHNVTRTKTGPVTVIH
;
A
#
# COMPACT_ATOMS: atom_id res chain seq x y z
N MET A 1 -19.32 90.83 110.20
CA MET A 1 -20.12 90.18 109.14
C MET A 1 -19.20 90.01 107.95
N THR A 2 -18.61 88.83 107.81
CA THR A 2 -17.77 88.45 106.68
C THR A 2 -18.68 88.14 105.49
N ILE A 3 -18.47 88.81 104.37
CA ILE A 3 -19.16 88.54 103.11
C ILE A 3 -18.41 87.35 102.48
N ASN A 4 -19.06 86.20 102.36
CA ASN A 4 -18.53 85.05 101.62
C ASN A 4 -18.75 85.31 100.12
N GLU A 5 -17.66 85.24 99.35
CA GLU A 5 -17.64 85.22 97.90
C GLU A 5 -18.51 84.07 97.36
N PRO A 6 -19.27 84.23 96.25
CA PRO A 6 -20.12 83.18 95.72
C PRO A 6 -19.30 81.92 95.38
N PRO A 7 -19.82 80.70 95.63
CA PRO A 7 -19.10 79.47 95.32
C PRO A 7 -18.75 79.41 93.84
N THR A 8 -17.50 79.10 93.54
CA THR A 8 -17.02 78.87 92.18
C THR A 8 -17.78 77.69 91.57
N TYR A 9 -18.31 77.87 90.36
CA TYR A 9 -19.00 76.79 89.65
C TYR A 9 -18.03 75.63 89.38
N VAL A 10 -18.52 74.40 89.50
CA VAL A 10 -17.78 73.21 89.03
C VAL A 10 -17.50 73.41 87.53
N SER A 11 -16.34 72.96 87.06
CA SER A 11 -15.98 72.94 85.64
C SER A 11 -15.07 71.75 85.36
N THR A 12 -15.16 71.21 84.16
CA THR A 12 -14.38 70.06 83.70
C THR A 12 -13.48 70.47 82.54
N GLN A 13 -12.26 69.93 82.54
CA GLN A 13 -11.37 69.98 81.39
C GLN A 13 -10.96 68.55 81.04
N LEU A 14 -11.22 68.16 79.79
CA LEU A 14 -10.91 66.82 79.27
C LEU A 14 -9.70 66.90 78.33
N GLN A 15 -8.65 66.14 78.64
CA GLN A 15 -7.52 65.93 77.73
C GLN A 15 -7.57 64.49 77.21
N VAL A 16 -7.81 64.35 75.90
CA VAL A 16 -7.96 63.06 75.23
C VAL A 16 -6.63 62.60 74.65
N THR A 17 -6.27 61.35 74.91
CA THR A 17 -5.25 60.58 74.19
C THR A 17 -5.97 59.62 73.25
N ASP A 18 -5.86 59.87 71.95
CA ASP A 18 -6.47 59.04 70.89
C ASP A 18 -5.79 57.65 70.82
N VAL A 19 -6.51 56.66 70.29
CA VAL A 19 -5.99 55.30 70.09
C VAL A 19 -4.90 55.32 69.02
N ARG A 20 -3.81 54.58 69.28
CA ARG A 20 -2.61 54.58 68.43
C ARG A 20 -2.78 53.83 67.12
N CYS A 21 -3.36 52.63 67.15
CA CYS A 21 -3.61 51.80 65.97
C CYS A 21 -5.06 51.33 65.93
N HIS A 22 -5.62 51.19 64.72
CA HIS A 22 -6.99 50.71 64.54
C HIS A 22 -7.27 49.42 65.34
N GLY A 23 -8.24 49.49 66.26
CA GLY A 23 -8.66 48.39 67.12
C GLY A 23 -7.80 48.16 68.38
N GLU A 24 -6.78 48.98 68.65
CA GLU A 24 -6.07 48.94 69.93
C GLU A 24 -6.91 49.56 71.07
N VAL A 25 -6.63 49.14 72.31
CA VAL A 25 -7.30 49.60 73.53
C VAL A 25 -6.36 50.44 74.39
N ASN A 26 -5.78 51.49 73.81
CA ASN A 26 -4.80 52.35 74.48
C ASN A 26 -5.16 53.83 74.54
N GLY A 27 -6.40 54.18 74.16
CA GLY A 27 -6.91 55.52 74.40
C GLY A 27 -7.02 55.83 75.88
N ALA A 28 -7.00 57.12 76.22
CA ALA A 28 -7.18 57.60 77.59
C ALA A 28 -7.83 58.97 77.60
N ILE A 29 -8.54 59.29 78.68
CA ILE A 29 -9.09 60.61 78.95
C ILE A 29 -8.63 61.02 80.34
N ASN A 30 -7.85 62.10 80.41
CA ASN A 30 -7.49 62.74 81.66
C ASN A 30 -8.51 63.83 81.97
N LEU A 31 -9.17 63.73 83.12
CA LEU A 31 -10.18 64.67 83.56
C LEU A 31 -9.59 65.53 84.67
N THR A 32 -9.69 66.84 84.52
CA THR A 32 -9.40 67.78 85.60
C THR A 32 -10.70 68.48 86.01
N VAL A 33 -11.06 68.35 87.29
CA VAL A 33 -12.22 69.05 87.86
C VAL A 33 -11.76 70.26 88.66
N SER A 34 -12.37 71.43 88.44
CA SER A 34 -12.05 72.65 89.18
C SER A 34 -13.30 73.43 89.59
N GLY A 35 -13.24 74.15 90.71
CA GLY A 35 -14.41 74.81 91.33
C GLY A 35 -15.36 73.83 92.05
N GLY A 36 -16.42 74.33 92.69
CA GLY A 36 -17.34 73.52 93.50
C GLY A 36 -16.75 73.09 94.85
N VAL A 37 -17.42 72.13 95.51
CA VAL A 37 -17.03 71.64 96.84
C VAL A 37 -16.67 70.14 96.82
N PRO A 38 -15.40 69.77 97.08
CA PRO A 38 -14.99 68.37 97.22
C PRO A 38 -15.63 67.67 98.44
N PRO A 39 -15.75 66.33 98.45
CA PRO A 39 -15.33 65.38 97.42
C PRO A 39 -16.28 65.32 96.21
N TYR A 40 -15.73 65.09 95.02
CA TYR A 40 -16.53 64.88 93.80
C TYR A 40 -16.90 63.41 93.62
N GLN A 41 -18.13 63.14 93.17
CA GLN A 41 -18.56 61.84 92.67
C GLN A 41 -18.48 61.86 91.15
N ILE A 42 -17.67 60.95 90.59
CA ILE A 42 -17.42 60.85 89.15
C ILE A 42 -18.01 59.53 88.64
N GLN A 43 -18.72 59.59 87.52
CA GLN A 43 -19.24 58.42 86.84
C GLN A 43 -19.10 58.56 85.34
N TRP A 44 -18.38 57.63 84.73
CA TRP A 44 -18.22 57.53 83.28
C TRP A 44 -19.26 56.59 82.66
N SER A 45 -19.56 56.79 81.37
CA SER A 45 -20.47 55.95 80.58
C SER A 45 -20.02 54.49 80.48
N ASN A 46 -18.72 54.22 80.62
CA ASN A 46 -18.16 52.86 80.69
C ASN A 46 -18.27 52.21 82.09
N GLY A 47 -18.88 52.91 83.06
CA GLY A 47 -19.06 52.45 84.43
C GLY A 47 -17.89 52.72 85.38
N SER A 48 -16.81 53.37 84.91
CA SER A 48 -15.69 53.76 85.78
C SER A 48 -16.08 54.90 86.72
N ALA A 49 -15.58 54.85 87.96
CA ALA A 49 -15.66 55.93 88.95
C ALA A 49 -14.33 56.65 89.19
N ASN A 50 -13.28 56.29 88.46
CA ASN A 50 -11.99 56.97 88.53
C ASN A 50 -12.07 58.34 87.85
N GLU A 51 -11.28 59.30 88.33
CA GLU A 51 -11.13 60.62 87.70
C GLU A 51 -10.61 60.45 86.27
N ASP A 52 -9.43 59.84 86.12
CA ASP A 52 -8.86 59.48 84.83
C ASP A 52 -9.28 58.08 84.38
N ILE A 53 -9.55 57.93 83.09
CA ILE A 53 -9.84 56.64 82.47
C ILE A 53 -8.85 56.34 81.35
N GLY A 54 -8.41 55.09 81.25
CA GLY A 54 -7.46 54.61 80.26
C GLY A 54 -7.88 53.28 79.68
N THR A 55 -7.05 52.73 78.79
CA THR A 55 -7.32 51.47 78.06
C THR A 55 -8.63 51.50 77.27
N LEU A 56 -8.89 52.62 76.61
CA LEU A 56 -10.14 52.89 75.90
C LEU A 56 -10.06 52.50 74.43
N LEU A 57 -11.20 52.11 73.87
CA LEU A 57 -11.44 51.98 72.43
C LEU A 57 -11.82 53.35 71.85
N SER A 58 -11.86 53.46 70.52
CA SER A 58 -12.45 54.61 69.84
C SER A 58 -13.97 54.62 70.03
N ASP A 59 -14.47 55.52 70.88
CA ASP A 59 -15.89 55.74 71.12
C ASP A 59 -16.12 57.09 71.85
N TRP A 60 -17.39 57.46 72.00
CA TRP A 60 -17.82 58.55 72.87
C TRP A 60 -17.88 58.12 74.33
N TYR A 61 -17.18 58.86 75.19
CA TYR A 61 -17.22 58.71 76.63
C TYR A 61 -17.86 59.92 77.28
N PHE A 62 -18.87 59.67 78.11
CA PHE A 62 -19.61 60.70 78.83
C PHE A 62 -19.26 60.61 80.31
N VAL A 63 -18.95 61.74 80.95
CA VAL A 63 -18.69 61.81 82.39
C VAL A 63 -19.75 62.66 83.07
N THR A 64 -20.24 62.17 84.20
CA THR A 64 -21.06 62.94 85.14
C THR A 64 -20.23 63.20 86.40
N VAL A 65 -20.07 64.48 86.76
CA VAL A 65 -19.37 64.92 87.97
C VAL A 65 -20.37 65.62 88.88
N VAL A 66 -20.46 65.15 90.13
CA VAL A 66 -21.33 65.73 91.16
C VAL A 66 -20.49 66.21 92.34
N ASP A 67 -20.65 67.46 92.76
CA ASP A 67 -19.96 67.98 93.96
C ASP A 67 -20.70 67.62 95.26
N ALA A 68 -20.08 67.91 96.42
CA ALA A 68 -20.66 67.60 97.72
C ALA A 68 -21.96 68.37 98.05
N HIS A 69 -22.27 69.43 97.30
CA HIS A 69 -23.51 70.20 97.41
C HIS A 69 -24.56 69.82 96.35
N GLY A 70 -24.28 68.81 95.53
CA GLY A 70 -25.21 68.26 94.54
C GLY A 70 -25.23 69.01 93.20
N CYS A 71 -24.25 69.86 92.91
CA CYS A 71 -24.10 70.45 91.57
C CYS A 71 -23.62 69.39 90.58
N ILE A 72 -24.33 69.21 89.48
CA ILE A 72 -24.05 68.18 88.47
C ILE A 72 -23.53 68.84 87.18
N ILE A 73 -22.43 68.33 86.66
CA ILE A 73 -21.94 68.62 85.30
C ILE A 73 -21.83 67.33 84.52
N VAL A 74 -22.23 67.40 83.25
CA VAL A 74 -22.01 66.33 82.27
C VAL A 74 -21.12 66.88 81.17
N ASP A 75 -20.08 66.13 80.84
CA ASP A 75 -19.16 66.45 79.75
C ASP A 75 -18.91 65.19 78.92
N SER A 76 -18.33 65.36 77.73
CA SER A 76 -18.08 64.26 76.81
C SER A 76 -16.80 64.44 76.02
N ALA A 77 -16.10 63.34 75.79
CA ALA A 77 -14.95 63.28 74.91
C ALA A 77 -15.09 62.13 73.92
N PHE A 78 -14.63 62.35 72.70
CA PHE A 78 -14.51 61.30 71.69
C PHE A 78 -13.05 60.86 71.58
N VAL A 79 -12.79 59.59 71.84
CA VAL A 79 -11.50 58.98 71.55
C VAL A 79 -11.52 58.56 70.08
N ARG A 80 -10.60 59.08 69.26
CA ARG A 80 -10.46 58.71 67.85
C ARG A 80 -9.49 57.54 67.68
N GLU A 81 -9.60 56.83 66.57
CA GLU A 81 -8.57 55.92 66.06
C GLU A 81 -8.23 56.23 64.59
N PRO A 82 -7.02 55.91 64.12
CA PRO A 82 -6.70 56.00 62.70
C PRO A 82 -7.46 54.93 61.90
N GLY A 83 -7.57 55.14 60.59
CA GLY A 83 -8.04 54.08 59.69
C GLY A 83 -7.10 52.87 59.72
N LYS A 84 -7.58 51.68 59.39
CA LYS A 84 -6.73 50.47 59.31
C LYS A 84 -5.61 50.66 58.28
N LEU A 85 -4.38 50.29 58.64
CA LEU A 85 -3.25 50.25 57.71
C LEU A 85 -3.44 49.09 56.72
N TYR A 86 -3.42 49.42 55.43
CA TYR A 86 -3.43 48.48 54.32
C TYR A 86 -2.15 48.60 53.53
N ALA A 87 -1.39 47.51 53.44
CA ALA A 87 -0.31 47.37 52.49
C ALA A 87 -0.77 46.46 51.34
N ASP A 88 -0.31 46.74 50.13
CA ASP A 88 -0.56 45.91 48.95
C ASP A 88 0.72 45.77 48.13
N VAL A 89 0.99 44.55 47.68
CA VAL A 89 2.14 44.22 46.83
C VAL A 89 1.60 43.79 45.47
N THR A 90 1.98 44.49 44.42
CA THR A 90 1.42 44.22 43.08
C THR A 90 1.93 42.90 42.50
N GLN A 91 0.98 42.11 41.99
CA GLN A 91 1.03 40.92 41.11
C GLN A 91 2.11 39.84 41.31
N ASN A 92 1.65 38.58 41.25
CA ASN A 92 2.52 37.42 41.06
C ASN A 92 3.33 37.60 39.77
N THR A 93 4.66 37.69 39.88
CA THR A 93 5.54 37.83 38.72
C THR A 93 6.11 36.46 38.36
N VAL A 94 5.94 36.06 37.09
CA VAL A 94 6.63 34.91 36.52
C VAL A 94 7.78 35.43 35.67
N ILE A 95 9.02 35.07 36.03
CA ILE A 95 10.22 35.47 35.29
C ILE A 95 10.92 34.25 34.70
N CYS A 96 11.76 34.51 33.70
CA CYS A 96 12.70 33.53 33.22
C CYS A 96 13.92 33.42 34.14
N ILE A 97 14.70 32.35 33.98
CA ILE A 97 15.96 32.22 34.71
C ILE A 97 16.91 33.36 34.29
N ASN A 98 17.52 34.02 35.27
CA ASN A 98 18.38 35.22 35.10
C ASN A 98 17.67 36.52 34.68
N ASP A 99 16.33 36.55 34.61
CA ASP A 99 15.59 37.80 34.45
C ASP A 99 15.47 38.55 35.79
N THR A 100 15.14 39.85 35.69
CA THR A 100 14.89 40.70 36.86
C THR A 100 13.39 40.85 37.09
N ALA A 101 12.93 40.59 38.31
CA ALA A 101 11.57 40.91 38.76
C ALA A 101 11.56 42.27 39.46
N HIS A 102 10.48 43.02 39.24
CA HIS A 102 10.21 44.32 39.86
C HIS A 102 9.02 44.15 40.80
N ILE A 103 9.24 44.39 42.09
CA ILE A 103 8.18 44.25 43.10
C ILE A 103 7.90 45.61 43.71
N TYR A 104 6.66 46.07 43.58
CA TYR A 104 6.19 47.34 44.12
C TYR A 104 5.27 47.11 45.32
N VAL A 105 5.45 47.91 46.38
CA VAL A 105 4.56 47.98 47.53
C VAL A 105 3.92 49.36 47.61
N SER A 106 2.62 49.37 47.89
CA SER A 106 1.86 50.57 48.25
C SER A 106 1.27 50.42 49.65
N ALA A 107 1.06 51.56 50.34
CA ALA A 107 0.48 51.60 51.67
C ALA A 107 -0.57 52.72 51.76
N THR A 108 -1.71 52.43 52.36
CA THR A 108 -2.83 53.37 52.58
C THR A 108 -3.46 53.14 53.95
N GLY A 109 -4.17 54.14 54.49
CA GLY A 109 -4.71 54.06 55.85
C GLY A 109 -3.62 54.16 56.94
N GLY A 110 -3.95 53.92 58.20
CA GLY A 110 -3.05 54.20 59.32
C GLY A 110 -2.71 55.69 59.44
N THR A 111 -1.58 55.99 60.07
CA THR A 111 -1.05 57.36 60.19
C THR A 111 0.03 57.63 59.14
N PRO A 112 -0.09 58.68 58.31
CA PRO A 112 0.89 58.95 57.24
C PRO A 112 2.34 59.03 57.73
N GLY A 113 3.26 58.54 56.88
CA GLY A 113 4.70 58.45 57.16
C GLY A 113 5.16 57.00 57.34
N TYR A 114 4.95 56.18 56.30
CA TYR A 114 5.23 54.75 56.34
C TYR A 114 6.71 54.44 56.16
N THR A 115 7.16 53.40 56.85
CA THR A 115 8.47 52.77 56.69
C THR A 115 8.27 51.37 56.13
N PHE A 116 9.15 50.95 55.23
CA PHE A 116 9.12 49.65 54.58
C PHE A 116 10.32 48.84 55.04
N ASN A 117 10.11 47.57 55.38
CA ASN A 117 11.18 46.63 55.70
C ASN A 117 10.95 45.31 54.98
N TRP A 118 11.67 45.12 53.87
CA TRP A 118 11.63 43.90 53.09
C TRP A 118 12.48 42.79 53.72
N ASN A 119 12.12 41.53 53.49
CA ASN A 119 12.98 40.38 53.84
C ASN A 119 14.32 40.35 53.08
N THR A 120 14.47 41.19 52.05
CA THR A 120 15.74 41.45 51.35
C THR A 120 16.64 42.47 52.06
N GLY A 121 16.13 43.18 53.08
CA GLY A 121 16.81 44.28 53.76
C GLY A 121 16.61 45.66 53.11
N SER A 122 15.88 45.75 51.99
CA SER A 122 15.54 47.04 51.37
C SER A 122 14.45 47.78 52.16
N HIS A 123 14.48 49.10 52.07
CA HIS A 123 13.48 50.01 52.64
C HIS A 123 12.73 50.82 51.58
N ASP A 124 12.96 50.51 50.29
CA ASP A 124 12.36 51.22 49.17
C ASP A 124 10.95 50.67 48.86
N THR A 125 10.13 51.50 48.22
CA THR A 125 8.79 51.09 47.74
C THR A 125 8.85 50.20 46.49
N LEU A 126 10.00 50.17 45.80
CA LEU A 126 10.26 49.33 44.64
C LEU A 126 11.57 48.58 44.86
N ILE A 127 11.55 47.25 44.74
CA ILE A 127 12.74 46.41 44.81
C ILE A 127 12.99 45.67 43.49
N HIS A 128 14.26 45.44 43.20
CA HIS A 128 14.74 44.65 42.06
C HIS A 128 15.33 43.35 42.58
N VAL A 129 14.86 42.21 42.06
CA VAL A 129 15.29 40.88 42.51
C VAL A 129 15.50 39.94 41.33
N TRP A 130 16.42 38.98 41.46
CA TRP A 130 16.81 38.03 40.41
C TRP A 130 16.90 36.59 40.96
N PRO A 131 15.79 36.02 41.48
CA PRO A 131 15.81 34.67 42.03
C PRO A 131 16.05 33.61 40.94
N THR A 132 16.75 32.52 41.29
CA THR A 132 16.99 31.36 40.42
C THR A 132 16.02 30.20 40.66
N VAL A 133 15.22 30.29 41.72
CA VAL A 133 14.15 29.36 42.10
C VAL A 133 12.97 30.15 42.64
N ASN A 134 11.79 29.54 42.70
CA ASN A 134 10.61 30.17 43.29
C ASN A 134 10.92 30.73 44.68
N THR A 135 10.77 32.04 44.85
CA THR A 135 11.19 32.76 46.06
C THR A 135 10.09 33.69 46.56
N ASN A 136 9.85 33.66 47.87
CA ASN A 136 8.87 34.51 48.54
C ASN A 136 9.52 35.81 49.02
N TYR A 137 8.88 36.93 48.71
CA TYR A 137 9.27 38.26 49.17
C TYR A 137 8.16 38.83 50.04
N SER A 138 8.53 39.33 51.22
CA SER A 138 7.59 39.90 52.18
C SER A 138 8.10 41.24 52.69
N VAL A 139 7.18 42.17 52.89
CA VAL A 139 7.43 43.50 53.43
C VAL A 139 6.60 43.72 54.68
N THR A 140 7.25 44.24 55.72
CA THR A 140 6.57 44.81 56.88
C THR A 140 6.47 46.31 56.67
N VAL A 141 5.25 46.82 56.58
CA VAL A 141 4.97 48.25 56.49
C VAL A 141 4.59 48.74 57.88
N THR A 142 5.28 49.75 58.37
CA THR A 142 5.03 50.35 59.69
C THR A 142 4.69 51.82 59.54
N ASP A 143 3.60 52.28 60.14
CA ASP A 143 3.21 53.70 60.15
C ASP A 143 3.96 54.52 61.21
N THR A 144 3.74 55.84 61.28
CA THR A 144 4.43 56.72 62.24
C THR A 144 4.12 56.42 63.70
N HIS A 145 3.00 55.77 63.99
CA HIS A 145 2.56 55.38 65.31
C HIS A 145 2.94 53.92 65.66
N GLY A 146 3.66 53.23 64.78
CA GLY A 146 4.16 51.87 64.99
C GLY A 146 3.17 50.76 64.62
N CYS A 147 2.07 51.09 63.92
CA CYS A 147 1.11 50.12 63.43
C CYS A 147 1.67 49.35 62.24
N ILE A 148 1.54 48.03 62.23
CA ILE A 148 2.16 47.17 61.21
C ILE A 148 1.14 46.50 60.28
N SER A 149 1.52 46.35 59.02
CA SER A 149 0.85 45.50 58.03
C SER A 149 1.91 44.66 57.30
N ILE A 150 1.72 43.34 57.23
CA ILE A 150 2.65 42.42 56.58
C ILE A 150 1.97 41.85 55.34
N VAL A 151 2.64 41.99 54.20
CA VAL A 151 2.19 41.45 52.92
C VAL A 151 3.37 40.87 52.16
N GLY A 152 3.09 40.00 51.19
CA GLY A 152 4.13 39.37 50.39
C GLY A 152 3.61 38.82 49.08
N THR A 153 4.55 38.48 48.21
CA THR A 153 4.31 37.90 46.88
C THR A 153 5.36 36.81 46.62
N THR A 154 5.05 35.91 45.70
CA THR A 154 6.01 34.91 45.22
C THR A 154 6.44 35.26 43.80
N VAL A 155 7.75 35.37 43.59
CA VAL A 155 8.31 35.39 42.23
C VAL A 155 8.52 33.95 41.79
N GLN A 156 7.80 33.55 40.75
CA GLN A 156 7.91 32.21 40.16
C GLN A 156 8.97 32.25 39.06
N VAL A 157 9.92 31.33 39.11
CA VAL A 157 10.99 31.21 38.11
C VAL A 157 10.66 30.01 37.22
N ARG A 158 10.66 30.21 35.90
CA ARG A 158 10.42 29.11 34.98
C ARG A 158 11.52 28.04 35.12
N PRO A 159 11.16 26.75 35.17
CA PRO A 159 12.15 25.68 35.25
C PRO A 159 13.01 25.64 33.98
N PRO A 160 14.24 25.10 34.05
CA PRO A 160 15.07 24.93 32.86
C PRO A 160 14.39 24.01 31.83
N LEU A 161 14.77 24.16 30.56
CA LEU A 161 14.36 23.20 29.53
C LEU A 161 14.81 21.78 29.93
N SER A 162 14.00 20.80 29.60
CA SER A 162 14.31 19.37 29.75
C SER A 162 13.47 18.57 28.77
N GLY A 163 13.94 17.40 28.36
CA GLY A 163 13.15 16.58 27.43
C GLY A 163 13.94 15.41 26.89
N ILE A 164 13.25 14.59 26.11
CA ILE A 164 13.84 13.48 25.36
C ILE A 164 13.40 13.58 23.92
N ILE A 165 14.34 13.38 22.99
CA ILE A 165 14.08 13.18 21.57
C ILE A 165 14.74 11.87 21.18
N THR A 166 14.02 11.03 20.45
CA THR A 166 14.47 9.74 19.96
C THR A 166 14.21 9.63 18.46
N ILE A 167 14.94 8.75 17.80
CA ILE A 167 14.69 8.32 16.43
C ILE A 167 14.10 6.91 16.43
N ASN A 168 13.32 6.58 15.40
CA ASN A 168 12.78 5.23 15.22
C ASN A 168 13.87 4.18 14.93
N ASP A 169 14.86 4.55 14.12
CA ASP A 169 16.02 3.71 13.81
C ASP A 169 17.26 4.56 13.55
N SER A 170 18.44 4.00 13.81
CA SER A 170 19.75 4.60 13.53
C SER A 170 20.40 4.06 12.24
N ILE A 171 19.86 2.96 11.70
CA ILE A 171 20.29 2.35 10.43
C ILE A 171 19.06 2.22 9.55
N ILE A 172 19.06 2.88 8.39
CA ILE A 172 17.93 2.89 7.47
C ILE A 172 18.41 2.73 6.03
N CYS A 173 17.52 2.33 5.14
CA CYS A 173 17.80 2.31 3.71
C CYS A 173 17.62 3.69 3.08
N ASN A 174 18.26 3.91 1.93
CA ASN A 174 18.13 5.17 1.19
C ASN A 174 16.65 5.51 0.92
N GLY A 175 16.23 6.69 1.37
CA GLY A 175 14.86 7.19 1.18
C GLY A 175 13.83 6.60 2.14
N GLU A 176 14.22 5.78 3.12
CA GLU A 176 13.31 5.34 4.17
C GLU A 176 13.04 6.45 5.20
N PRO A 177 11.85 6.44 5.84
CA PRO A 177 11.46 7.48 6.79
C PRO A 177 12.25 7.38 8.10
N LEU A 178 13.00 8.44 8.41
CA LEU A 178 13.59 8.69 9.72
C LEU A 178 12.63 9.57 10.54
N ILE A 179 12.07 9.03 11.62
CA ILE A 179 11.08 9.69 12.44
C ILE A 179 11.71 10.12 13.76
N PHE A 180 11.68 11.41 14.03
CA PHE A 180 12.06 11.99 15.31
C PHE A 180 10.81 12.20 16.16
N SER A 181 10.83 11.68 17.37
CA SER A 181 9.73 11.79 18.33
C SER A 181 10.26 12.21 19.69
N GLY A 182 9.51 13.01 20.44
CA GLY A 182 9.98 13.46 21.73
C GLY A 182 8.98 14.30 22.50
N LEU A 183 9.31 14.56 23.76
CA LEU A 183 8.57 15.43 24.66
C LEU A 183 9.54 16.44 25.27
N ILE A 184 9.20 17.72 25.15
CA ILE A 184 9.95 18.84 25.73
C ILE A 184 9.11 19.43 26.86
N ASN A 185 9.77 19.72 27.97
CA ASN A 185 9.22 20.28 29.19
C ASN A 185 10.07 21.46 29.66
N GLY A 186 9.49 22.27 30.55
CA GLY A 186 10.15 23.42 31.15
C GLY A 186 10.15 24.64 30.25
N GLY A 187 10.99 25.62 30.56
CA GLY A 187 11.02 26.89 29.85
C GLY A 187 9.68 27.64 29.93
N ASN A 188 9.36 28.43 28.89
CA ASN A 188 8.09 29.15 28.81
C ASN A 188 6.89 28.35 28.24
N GLY A 189 7.12 27.14 27.73
CA GLY A 189 6.11 26.30 27.07
C GLY A 189 5.94 26.58 25.56
N HIS A 190 6.61 27.60 25.03
CA HIS A 190 6.67 27.93 23.60
C HIS A 190 8.08 27.63 23.09
N TYR A 191 8.24 26.49 22.43
CA TYR A 191 9.53 25.98 21.99
C TYR A 191 9.79 26.30 20.52
N SER A 192 11.01 26.73 20.22
CA SER A 192 11.59 26.73 18.88
C SER A 192 12.48 25.50 18.77
N ILE A 193 12.16 24.62 17.82
CA ILE A 193 12.92 23.40 17.56
C ILE A 193 13.58 23.57 16.20
N LEU A 194 14.91 23.44 16.14
CA LEU A 194 15.71 23.63 14.93
C LEU A 194 16.47 22.35 14.60
N LEU A 195 16.45 21.97 13.33
CA LEU A 195 17.33 20.94 12.77
C LEU A 195 18.58 21.60 12.17
N ASN A 196 19.75 21.13 12.60
CA ASN A 196 21.06 21.60 12.14
C ASN A 196 21.20 23.13 12.14
N ASP A 197 20.67 23.80 13.18
CA ASP A 197 20.67 25.26 13.38
C ASP A 197 20.05 26.09 12.23
N THR A 198 19.35 25.46 11.29
CA THR A 198 18.96 26.11 10.03
C THR A 198 17.50 25.92 9.69
N LEU A 199 16.92 24.75 9.99
CA LEU A 199 15.56 24.42 9.59
C LEU A 199 14.62 24.39 10.79
N PRO A 200 13.59 25.27 10.85
CA PRO A 200 12.60 25.24 11.92
C PRO A 200 11.67 24.03 11.78
N ILE A 201 11.48 23.32 12.88
CA ILE A 201 10.56 22.19 13.03
C ILE A 201 9.32 22.69 13.77
N VAL A 202 8.16 22.57 13.12
CA VAL A 202 6.88 23.10 13.64
C VAL A 202 6.39 22.31 14.85
N SER A 203 6.58 20.98 14.85
CA SER A 203 6.14 20.10 15.93
C SER A 203 6.82 18.74 15.86
N LEU A 204 6.87 18.03 17.00
CA LEU A 204 7.21 16.61 17.07
C LEU A 204 5.92 15.76 17.07
N PRO A 205 5.89 14.57 16.43
CA PRO A 205 6.98 13.98 15.67
C PRO A 205 7.18 14.65 14.30
N PHE A 206 8.41 14.59 13.75
CA PHE A 206 8.71 14.99 12.37
C PHE A 206 9.46 13.89 11.63
N THR A 207 9.38 13.89 10.30
CA THR A 207 9.94 12.83 9.45
C THR A 207 10.86 13.41 8.39
N LEU A 208 12.01 12.76 8.18
CA LEU A 208 12.95 13.03 7.08
C LEU A 208 13.10 11.78 6.20
N TYR A 209 13.57 12.00 4.98
CA TYR A 209 13.88 10.95 4.01
C TYR A 209 15.31 11.12 3.51
N PRO A 210 16.31 10.73 4.31
CA PRO A 210 17.70 10.95 3.95
C PRO A 210 18.18 9.99 2.87
N GLU A 211 18.94 10.52 1.91
CA GLU A 211 19.51 9.73 0.81
C GLU A 211 20.97 9.32 1.08
N SER A 212 21.61 9.90 2.09
CA SER A 212 22.99 9.62 2.47
C SER A 212 23.19 9.72 3.97
N SER A 213 24.22 9.02 4.46
CA SER A 213 24.57 8.99 5.88
C SER A 213 24.90 10.40 6.37
N ALA A 214 24.29 10.79 7.48
CA ALA A 214 24.42 12.14 8.01
C ALA A 214 24.29 12.16 9.54
N SER A 215 24.82 13.23 10.13
CA SER A 215 24.59 13.56 11.53
C SER A 215 23.55 14.67 11.63
N TYR A 216 22.54 14.45 12.47
CA TYR A 216 21.50 15.42 12.77
C TYR A 216 21.68 15.97 14.16
N VAL A 217 21.60 17.30 14.27
CA VAL A 217 21.58 18.01 15.54
C VAL A 217 20.22 18.66 15.68
N ILE A 218 19.50 18.31 16.74
CA ILE A 218 18.27 19.02 17.10
C ILE A 218 18.59 19.97 18.24
N LYS A 219 18.39 21.27 17.99
CA LYS A 219 18.46 22.32 18.99
C LYS A 219 17.04 22.67 19.44
N VAL A 220 16.84 22.72 20.74
CA VAL A 220 15.58 23.17 21.36
C VAL A 220 15.89 24.42 22.18
N GLU A 221 15.15 25.49 21.88
CA GLU A 221 15.25 26.77 22.56
C GLU A 221 13.84 27.29 22.90
N ASP A 222 13.77 28.29 23.76
CA ASP A 222 12.53 28.99 24.09
C ASP A 222 12.75 30.50 24.12
N ASP A 223 11.68 31.28 24.21
CA ASP A 223 11.80 32.75 24.32
C ASP A 223 12.17 33.21 25.74
N CYS A 224 12.63 32.30 26.61
CA CYS A 224 12.82 32.55 28.04
C CYS A 224 14.30 32.71 28.40
N ASN A 225 15.17 33.06 27.45
CA ASN A 225 16.63 33.12 27.64
C ASN A 225 17.22 31.87 28.30
N THR A 226 16.52 30.73 28.28
CA THR A 226 17.03 29.51 28.90
C THR A 226 18.13 28.93 28.00
N PRO A 227 19.19 28.34 28.57
CA PRO A 227 20.20 27.69 27.75
C PRO A 227 19.58 26.61 26.86
N PRO A 228 19.86 26.61 25.54
CA PRO A 228 19.28 25.65 24.62
C PRO A 228 19.81 24.23 24.88
N ILE A 229 19.00 23.22 24.55
CA ILE A 229 19.35 21.80 24.64
C ILE A 229 19.66 21.26 23.24
N TYR A 230 20.68 20.41 23.14
CA TYR A 230 21.09 19.76 21.90
C TYR A 230 20.96 18.24 22.00
N TYR A 231 20.42 17.65 20.93
CA TYR A 231 20.35 16.20 20.73
C TYR A 231 21.11 15.83 19.46
N TYR A 232 21.99 14.83 19.56
CA TYR A 232 22.87 14.40 18.47
C TYR A 232 22.48 13.00 18.00
N PHE A 233 22.23 12.85 16.70
CA PHE A 233 21.87 11.58 16.08
C PHE A 233 22.80 11.32 14.91
N ASN A 234 23.46 10.16 14.91
CA ASN A 234 24.24 9.69 13.77
C ASN A 234 23.42 8.61 13.07
N VAL A 235 23.07 8.84 11.81
CA VAL A 235 22.23 7.94 11.03
C VAL A 235 23.04 7.37 9.88
N LEU A 236 23.13 6.05 9.84
CA LEU A 236 23.77 5.30 8.76
C LEU A 236 22.70 4.97 7.71
N VAL A 237 22.83 5.59 6.54
CA VAL A 237 21.97 5.29 5.39
C VAL A 237 22.68 4.29 4.49
N ILE A 238 22.11 3.09 4.39
CA ILE A 238 22.62 2.02 3.55
C ILE A 238 22.08 2.22 2.11
N PRO A 239 22.93 2.26 1.07
CA PRO A 239 22.47 2.34 -0.30
C PRO A 239 21.70 1.08 -0.69
N SER A 240 20.64 1.25 -1.47
CA SER A 240 19.89 0.12 -2.00
C SER A 240 20.76 -0.67 -2.99
N PRO A 241 20.65 -2.02 -3.02
CA PRO A 241 21.47 -2.84 -3.90
C PRO A 241 21.22 -2.51 -5.38
N PRO A 242 22.22 -2.67 -6.25
CA PRO A 242 22.02 -2.52 -7.68
C PRO A 242 21.05 -3.58 -8.21
N ASN A 243 20.34 -3.25 -9.28
CA ASN A 243 19.37 -4.12 -9.93
C ASN A 243 19.36 -3.80 -11.42
N ASN A 244 19.95 -4.68 -12.22
CA ASN A 244 20.00 -4.55 -13.68
C ASN A 244 19.51 -5.85 -14.34
N LEU A 245 18.19 -5.92 -14.46
CA LEU A 245 17.44 -7.01 -15.09
C LEU A 245 17.69 -7.04 -16.60
N GLN A 246 18.13 -8.20 -17.11
CA GLN A 246 18.24 -8.49 -18.54
C GLN A 246 17.60 -9.83 -18.90
N ALA A 247 17.19 -9.96 -20.15
CA ALA A 247 16.71 -11.18 -20.78
C ALA A 247 17.47 -11.40 -22.09
N ASP A 248 17.81 -12.63 -22.42
CA ASP A 248 18.50 -12.98 -23.67
C ASP A 248 17.61 -12.82 -24.91
N ILE A 249 16.33 -13.17 -24.78
CA ILE A 249 15.29 -12.99 -25.78
C ILE A 249 14.04 -12.40 -25.13
N ILE A 250 13.31 -11.56 -25.88
CA ILE A 250 12.11 -10.87 -25.40
C ILE A 250 10.83 -11.30 -26.13
N SER A 251 10.94 -12.05 -27.22
CA SER A 251 9.78 -12.51 -27.97
C SER A 251 10.02 -13.81 -28.72
N GLY A 252 8.97 -14.63 -28.87
CA GLY A 252 9.01 -15.86 -29.65
C GLY A 252 7.72 -16.67 -29.54
N CYS A 253 7.68 -17.83 -30.19
CA CYS A 253 6.50 -18.69 -30.22
C CYS A 253 6.39 -19.53 -28.93
N ALA A 254 5.16 -19.85 -28.53
CA ALA A 254 4.92 -20.80 -27.45
C ALA A 254 5.37 -22.23 -27.82
N PRO A 255 6.05 -22.98 -26.93
CA PRO A 255 6.63 -22.54 -25.66
C PRO A 255 7.94 -21.76 -25.84
N LEU A 256 8.09 -20.63 -25.12
CA LEU A 256 9.26 -19.77 -25.17
C LEU A 256 10.12 -19.90 -23.91
N THR A 257 11.36 -20.39 -24.03
CA THR A 257 12.32 -20.43 -22.92
C THR A 257 13.23 -19.22 -22.95
N VAL A 258 13.24 -18.46 -21.86
CA VAL A 258 14.02 -17.22 -21.68
C VAL A 258 15.03 -17.41 -20.56
N HIS A 259 16.28 -16.99 -20.81
CA HIS A 259 17.34 -16.93 -19.82
C HIS A 259 17.45 -15.49 -19.28
N PHE A 260 17.19 -15.33 -17.99
CA PHE A 260 17.26 -14.04 -17.30
C PHE A 260 18.60 -13.88 -16.58
N ILE A 261 19.12 -12.66 -16.55
CA ILE A 261 20.38 -12.32 -15.91
C ILE A 261 20.21 -11.03 -15.11
N GLU A 262 20.56 -11.07 -13.82
CA GLU A 262 20.92 -9.86 -13.08
C GLU A 262 22.42 -9.63 -13.26
N SER A 263 22.78 -8.50 -13.86
CA SER A 263 24.15 -8.25 -14.36
C SER A 263 25.03 -7.40 -13.43
N SER A 264 24.50 -6.97 -12.29
CA SER A 264 25.25 -6.17 -11.31
C SER A 264 26.23 -7.05 -10.52
N PRO A 265 27.29 -6.49 -9.91
CA PRO A 265 28.21 -7.25 -9.05
C PRO A 265 27.47 -7.97 -7.92
N ASP A 266 27.92 -9.18 -7.58
CA ASP A 266 27.38 -9.89 -6.42
C ASP A 266 28.04 -9.39 -5.14
N GLU A 267 27.27 -8.70 -4.33
CA GLU A 267 27.65 -8.13 -3.03
C GLU A 267 26.96 -8.89 -1.88
N HIS A 268 26.59 -10.15 -2.10
CA HIS A 268 25.82 -11.01 -1.18
C HIS A 268 24.36 -10.59 -1.03
N GLN A 269 23.76 -10.01 -2.09
CA GLN A 269 22.32 -9.78 -2.15
C GLN A 269 21.54 -11.07 -2.47
N THR A 270 20.29 -11.12 -2.03
CA THR A 270 19.32 -12.12 -2.45
C THR A 270 18.48 -11.59 -3.61
N TYR A 271 17.95 -12.50 -4.42
CA TYR A 271 17.18 -12.19 -5.62
C TYR A 271 15.78 -12.78 -5.47
N TRP A 272 14.78 -12.05 -5.93
CA TRP A 272 13.41 -12.54 -6.02
C TRP A 272 12.81 -12.13 -7.36
N TRP A 273 12.81 -13.08 -8.28
CA TRP A 273 12.21 -12.94 -9.60
C TRP A 273 10.73 -13.26 -9.55
N ASN A 274 9.93 -12.53 -10.32
CA ASN A 274 8.56 -12.88 -10.67
C ASN A 274 8.40 -12.69 -12.19
N PHE A 275 8.09 -13.78 -12.89
CA PHE A 275 8.00 -13.84 -14.35
C PHE A 275 6.62 -13.40 -14.87
N GLY A 276 5.66 -13.13 -13.98
CA GLY A 276 4.35 -12.56 -14.32
C GLY A 276 3.34 -13.57 -14.88
N ASP A 277 3.69 -14.85 -14.96
CA ASP A 277 2.77 -15.92 -15.34
C ASP A 277 1.98 -16.44 -14.11
N PRO A 278 0.76 -16.97 -14.31
CA PRO A 278 -0.11 -17.42 -13.21
C PRO A 278 0.30 -18.79 -12.60
N ASN A 279 1.41 -19.38 -13.06
CA ASN A 279 1.84 -20.72 -12.65
C ASN A 279 2.57 -20.69 -11.29
N SER A 280 2.60 -21.82 -10.58
CA SER A 280 3.32 -21.95 -9.29
C SER A 280 4.85 -21.92 -9.42
N ALA A 281 5.38 -21.97 -10.64
CA ALA A 281 6.82 -21.85 -10.96
C ALA A 281 7.18 -20.45 -11.53
N ASN A 282 6.38 -19.44 -11.22
CA ASN A 282 6.53 -18.07 -11.70
C ASN A 282 7.57 -17.24 -10.95
N VAL A 283 8.26 -17.81 -9.97
CA VAL A 283 9.27 -17.12 -9.17
C VAL A 283 10.59 -17.89 -9.12
N SER A 284 11.68 -17.18 -8.83
CA SER A 284 13.00 -17.77 -8.64
C SER A 284 13.88 -16.91 -7.73
N GLU A 285 14.73 -17.57 -6.94
CA GLU A 285 15.72 -16.93 -6.07
C GLU A 285 17.15 -16.91 -6.66
N SER A 286 17.35 -17.57 -7.81
CA SER A 286 18.63 -17.58 -8.51
C SER A 286 18.95 -16.22 -9.15
N LYS A 287 20.22 -15.83 -9.17
CA LYS A 287 20.72 -14.64 -9.88
C LYS A 287 20.51 -14.71 -11.40
N THR A 288 20.64 -15.92 -11.97
CA THR A 288 20.50 -16.17 -13.41
C THR A 288 19.51 -17.31 -13.67
N PRO A 289 18.20 -17.08 -13.55
CA PRO A 289 17.20 -18.12 -13.73
C PRO A 289 16.85 -18.34 -15.20
N THR A 290 16.23 -19.49 -15.47
CA THR A 290 15.63 -19.81 -16.76
C THR A 290 14.15 -20.09 -16.53
N HIS A 291 13.28 -19.52 -17.37
CA HIS A 291 11.84 -19.72 -17.29
C HIS A 291 11.24 -20.00 -18.67
N THR A 292 10.22 -20.84 -18.71
CA THR A 292 9.55 -21.26 -19.95
C THR A 292 8.09 -20.86 -19.94
N TYR A 293 7.74 -19.93 -20.82
CA TYR A 293 6.37 -19.48 -21.01
C TYR A 293 5.63 -20.41 -21.97
N VAL A 294 4.69 -21.19 -21.43
CA VAL A 294 3.95 -22.21 -22.19
C VAL A 294 2.77 -21.63 -22.96
N ASN A 295 2.14 -20.59 -22.42
CA ASN A 295 0.94 -19.99 -23.02
C ASN A 295 1.30 -18.70 -23.75
N PRO A 296 0.58 -18.36 -24.83
CA PRO A 296 0.74 -17.06 -25.48
C PRO A 296 0.24 -15.93 -24.59
N GLY A 297 0.91 -14.79 -24.65
CA GLY A 297 0.59 -13.62 -23.83
C GLY A 297 1.76 -12.65 -23.68
N ASN A 298 1.46 -11.54 -23.00
CA ASN A 298 2.46 -10.55 -22.61
C ASN A 298 2.72 -10.67 -21.12
N TYR A 299 3.99 -10.80 -20.73
CA TYR A 299 4.38 -11.05 -19.36
C TYR A 299 5.19 -9.88 -18.81
N THR A 300 4.77 -9.41 -17.64
CA THR A 300 5.49 -8.37 -16.87
C THR A 300 6.45 -9.07 -15.93
N VAL A 301 7.74 -8.78 -16.08
CA VAL A 301 8.78 -9.39 -15.26
C VAL A 301 9.22 -8.37 -14.21
N SER A 302 9.36 -8.83 -12.97
CA SER A 302 9.95 -8.04 -11.90
C SER A 302 11.06 -8.78 -11.20
N LEU A 303 12.05 -8.02 -10.73
CA LEU A 303 13.14 -8.50 -9.91
C LEU A 303 13.25 -7.60 -8.68
N THR A 304 13.22 -8.21 -7.50
CA THR A 304 13.57 -7.54 -6.24
C THR A 304 14.92 -8.05 -5.79
N THR A 305 15.91 -7.16 -5.64
CA THR A 305 17.21 -7.47 -5.04
C THR A 305 17.22 -6.96 -3.61
N THR A 306 17.70 -7.75 -2.65
CA THR A 306 17.77 -7.36 -1.22
C THR A 306 19.16 -7.58 -0.67
N ASN A 307 19.79 -6.57 -0.09
CA ASN A 307 21.12 -6.70 0.50
C ASN A 307 21.07 -7.34 1.91
N ILE A 308 22.24 -7.61 2.50
CA ILE A 308 22.36 -8.22 3.84
C ILE A 308 21.76 -7.36 4.97
N TYR A 309 21.56 -6.06 4.73
CA TYR A 309 20.99 -5.11 5.69
C TYR A 309 19.46 -4.98 5.54
N GLY A 310 18.85 -5.69 4.58
CA GLY A 310 17.41 -5.65 4.32
C GLY A 310 16.95 -4.59 3.32
N CYS A 311 17.86 -3.75 2.80
CA CYS A 311 17.50 -2.77 1.78
C CYS A 311 17.25 -3.45 0.45
N HIS A 312 16.16 -3.06 -0.20
CA HIS A 312 15.72 -3.67 -1.43
C HIS A 312 15.51 -2.67 -2.56
N THR A 313 15.79 -3.13 -3.78
CA THR A 313 15.49 -2.40 -5.02
C THR A 313 14.59 -3.29 -5.85
N GLN A 314 13.43 -2.76 -6.27
CA GLN A 314 12.52 -3.48 -7.16
C GLN A 314 12.53 -2.84 -8.56
N GLN A 315 12.82 -3.66 -9.57
CA GLN A 315 12.67 -3.29 -10.98
C GLN A 315 11.47 -4.05 -11.55
N ILE A 316 10.53 -3.33 -12.18
CA ILE A 316 9.36 -3.90 -12.84
C ILE A 316 9.38 -3.44 -14.30
N ILE A 317 9.42 -4.38 -15.24
CA ILE A 317 9.38 -4.07 -16.67
C ILE A 317 8.07 -4.61 -17.26
N PRO A 318 7.08 -3.73 -17.53
CA PRO A 318 5.78 -4.14 -18.04
C PRO A 318 5.90 -4.71 -19.45
N ASN A 319 5.23 -5.84 -19.70
CA ASN A 319 5.22 -6.55 -20.99
C ASN A 319 6.63 -6.81 -21.55
N LEU A 320 7.59 -7.18 -20.70
CA LEU A 320 8.96 -7.47 -21.15
C LEU A 320 9.01 -8.65 -22.12
N ILE A 321 8.22 -9.70 -21.87
CA ILE A 321 8.22 -10.92 -22.70
C ILE A 321 6.93 -11.05 -23.50
N HIS A 322 7.05 -11.28 -24.80
CA HIS A 322 5.96 -11.46 -25.74
C HIS A 322 5.95 -12.88 -26.32
N VAL A 323 4.95 -13.67 -25.95
CA VAL A 323 4.81 -15.06 -26.41
C VAL A 323 3.70 -15.15 -27.44
N TYR A 324 4.06 -15.48 -28.66
CA TYR A 324 3.14 -15.57 -29.80
C TYR A 324 2.43 -16.94 -29.81
N ALA A 325 1.15 -16.92 -30.16
CA ALA A 325 0.35 -18.13 -30.33
C ALA A 325 0.83 -18.91 -31.56
N ILE A 326 0.86 -20.23 -31.45
CA ILE A 326 1.00 -21.11 -32.61
C ILE A 326 -0.33 -21.16 -33.38
N PRO A 327 -0.30 -21.17 -34.73
CA PRO A 327 -1.51 -21.42 -35.52
C PRO A 327 -1.98 -22.87 -35.32
N GLU A 328 -3.22 -23.18 -35.67
CA GLU A 328 -3.73 -24.56 -35.74
C GLU A 328 -3.87 -24.94 -37.21
N ALA A 329 -3.03 -25.86 -37.70
CA ALA A 329 -3.05 -26.32 -39.08
C ALA A 329 -4.11 -27.39 -39.30
N LYS A 330 -4.99 -27.19 -40.28
CA LYS A 330 -6.06 -28.13 -40.62
C LYS A 330 -6.52 -27.96 -42.05
N PHE A 331 -6.82 -29.06 -42.73
CA PHE A 331 -7.43 -29.03 -44.06
C PHE A 331 -8.28 -30.25 -44.35
N VAL A 332 -9.02 -30.19 -45.45
CA VAL A 332 -9.75 -31.30 -46.06
C VAL A 332 -9.54 -31.30 -47.58
N THR A 333 -9.83 -32.41 -48.23
CA THR A 333 -9.72 -32.56 -49.68
C THR A 333 -11.06 -32.88 -50.35
N ASP A 334 -11.25 -32.36 -51.56
CA ASP A 334 -12.40 -32.65 -52.41
C ASP A 334 -11.93 -32.96 -53.87
N PRO A 335 -12.17 -34.16 -54.40
CA PRO A 335 -12.77 -35.31 -53.74
C PRO A 335 -11.81 -35.95 -52.72
N TYR A 336 -12.37 -36.67 -51.74
CA TYR A 336 -11.59 -37.39 -50.72
C TYR A 336 -10.75 -38.56 -51.29
N THR A 337 -11.19 -39.15 -52.41
CA THR A 337 -10.49 -40.21 -53.15
C THR A 337 -10.44 -39.89 -54.63
N ILE A 338 -9.32 -40.18 -55.29
CA ILE A 338 -9.11 -39.92 -56.72
C ILE A 338 -8.75 -41.19 -57.49
N THR A 339 -8.95 -41.16 -58.81
CA THR A 339 -8.65 -42.27 -59.73
C THR A 339 -7.65 -41.81 -60.77
N MET A 340 -6.99 -42.74 -61.47
CA MET A 340 -6.11 -42.35 -62.58
C MET A 340 -6.82 -41.56 -63.70
N LEU A 341 -8.15 -41.66 -63.81
CA LEU A 341 -8.97 -40.92 -64.78
C LEU A 341 -9.32 -39.50 -64.31
N ASN A 342 -9.34 -39.25 -63.00
CA ASN A 342 -9.56 -37.92 -62.42
C ASN A 342 -8.64 -37.73 -61.22
N THR A 343 -7.48 -37.13 -61.48
CA THR A 343 -6.40 -36.94 -60.50
C THR A 343 -6.36 -35.54 -59.88
N ASN A 344 -7.35 -34.69 -60.20
CA ASN A 344 -7.43 -33.33 -59.66
C ASN A 344 -8.05 -33.34 -58.25
N VAL A 345 -7.37 -32.72 -57.30
CA VAL A 345 -7.81 -32.58 -55.90
C VAL A 345 -7.82 -31.10 -55.55
N HIS A 346 -8.93 -30.64 -54.98
CA HIS A 346 -9.03 -29.34 -54.33
C HIS A 346 -8.67 -29.50 -52.85
N PHE A 347 -7.70 -28.72 -52.38
CA PHE A 347 -7.32 -28.65 -50.99
C PHE A 347 -7.99 -27.44 -50.34
N ILE A 348 -8.79 -27.68 -49.30
CA ILE A 348 -9.56 -26.66 -48.60
C ILE A 348 -8.94 -26.46 -47.22
N ASN A 349 -8.36 -25.29 -47.01
CA ASN A 349 -7.76 -24.91 -45.75
C ASN A 349 -8.82 -24.59 -44.69
N LEU A 350 -8.64 -25.13 -43.49
CA LEU A 350 -9.46 -24.90 -42.31
C LEU A 350 -8.62 -24.44 -41.11
N SER A 351 -7.38 -24.01 -41.37
CA SER A 351 -6.43 -23.59 -40.33
C SER A 351 -6.89 -22.30 -39.65
N THR A 352 -6.57 -22.16 -38.36
CA THR A 352 -6.84 -20.93 -37.58
C THR A 352 -5.53 -20.29 -37.13
N GLY A 353 -5.52 -18.97 -36.94
CA GLY A 353 -4.35 -18.24 -36.40
C GLY A 353 -3.14 -18.09 -37.35
N ALA A 354 -3.26 -18.48 -38.62
CA ALA A 354 -2.21 -18.35 -39.63
C ALA A 354 -2.47 -17.19 -40.60
N SER A 355 -1.39 -16.54 -41.07
CA SER A 355 -1.39 -15.48 -42.08
C SER A 355 -0.94 -15.95 -43.45
N SER A 356 -0.20 -17.06 -43.54
CA SER A 356 0.25 -17.65 -44.80
C SER A 356 0.35 -19.17 -44.70
N TYR A 357 0.42 -19.82 -45.87
CA TYR A 357 0.31 -21.27 -46.00
C TYR A 357 1.38 -21.79 -46.94
N TYR A 358 1.88 -22.98 -46.65
CA TYR A 358 2.75 -23.74 -47.55
C TYR A 358 2.26 -25.18 -47.65
N TRP A 359 1.96 -25.58 -48.88
CA TRP A 359 1.52 -26.92 -49.24
C TRP A 359 2.67 -27.70 -49.84
N ASN A 360 2.81 -28.96 -49.44
CA ASN A 360 3.63 -29.94 -50.11
C ASN A 360 2.74 -31.13 -50.45
N PHE A 361 2.53 -31.42 -51.73
CA PHE A 361 1.57 -32.43 -52.15
C PHE A 361 2.10 -33.87 -52.07
N GLY A 362 3.40 -34.04 -51.75
CA GLY A 362 4.04 -35.35 -51.55
C GLY A 362 4.58 -36.01 -52.82
N ASP A 363 4.40 -35.38 -53.98
CA ASP A 363 4.90 -35.82 -55.30
C ASP A 363 6.05 -34.95 -55.84
N GLY A 364 6.53 -34.01 -55.03
CA GLY A 364 7.57 -33.05 -55.39
C GLY A 364 7.04 -31.67 -55.78
N ASP A 365 5.71 -31.49 -55.87
CA ASP A 365 5.10 -30.19 -56.13
C ASP A 365 4.60 -29.51 -54.84
N SER A 366 4.40 -28.19 -54.91
CA SER A 366 4.07 -27.34 -53.76
C SER A 366 3.20 -26.14 -54.15
N SER A 367 2.57 -25.52 -53.15
CA SER A 367 1.77 -24.30 -53.37
C SER A 367 1.80 -23.39 -52.15
N SER A 368 1.54 -22.10 -52.36
CA SER A 368 1.37 -21.10 -51.29
C SER A 368 -0.01 -20.46 -51.27
N TYR A 369 -0.92 -20.90 -52.16
CA TYR A 369 -2.30 -20.44 -52.15
C TYR A 369 -3.06 -21.02 -50.95
N GLU A 370 -4.05 -20.28 -50.46
CA GLU A 370 -4.88 -20.71 -49.33
C GLU A 370 -5.66 -21.99 -49.64
N ASN A 371 -6.30 -22.07 -50.82
CA ASN A 371 -7.06 -23.23 -51.26
C ASN A 371 -6.61 -23.66 -52.68
N PRO A 372 -5.52 -24.43 -52.81
CA PRO A 372 -4.98 -24.80 -54.11
C PRO A 372 -5.71 -25.99 -54.72
N TYR A 373 -5.64 -26.07 -56.04
CA TYR A 373 -5.93 -27.30 -56.79
C TYR A 373 -4.60 -27.95 -57.16
N HIS A 374 -4.52 -29.27 -57.07
CA HIS A 374 -3.35 -30.04 -57.49
C HIS A 374 -3.77 -31.25 -58.31
N GLN A 375 -3.01 -31.54 -59.36
CA GLN A 375 -3.25 -32.68 -60.24
C GLN A 375 -2.15 -33.73 -60.04
N TYR A 376 -2.51 -34.87 -59.46
CA TYR A 376 -1.56 -35.97 -59.25
C TYR A 376 -1.24 -36.71 -60.55
N PRO A 377 -0.06 -37.38 -60.64
CA PRO A 377 0.25 -38.28 -61.74
C PRO A 377 -0.80 -39.39 -61.90
N SER A 378 -1.19 -39.71 -63.14
CA SER A 378 -2.13 -40.80 -63.47
C SER A 378 -1.51 -42.19 -63.34
N ILE A 379 -0.85 -42.46 -62.21
CA ILE A 379 -0.20 -43.72 -61.86
C ILE A 379 -0.72 -44.13 -60.48
N PRO A 380 -1.03 -45.41 -60.22
CA PRO A 380 -1.49 -45.83 -58.90
C PRO A 380 -0.38 -45.61 -57.87
N ALA A 381 -0.61 -44.70 -56.93
CA ALA A 381 0.36 -44.30 -55.91
C ALA A 381 -0.33 -43.64 -54.72
N GLN A 382 0.39 -43.57 -53.60
CA GLN A 382 -0.04 -42.86 -52.39
C GLN A 382 0.90 -41.68 -52.14
N TYR A 383 0.33 -40.53 -51.83
CA TYR A 383 1.04 -39.29 -51.56
C TYR A 383 0.66 -38.75 -50.17
N ASN A 384 1.63 -38.27 -49.40
CA ASN A 384 1.36 -37.59 -48.14
C ASN A 384 1.37 -36.09 -48.41
N ALA A 385 0.19 -35.47 -48.40
CA ALA A 385 0.05 -34.04 -48.55
C ALA A 385 0.18 -33.37 -47.17
N TYR A 386 0.99 -32.32 -47.08
CA TYR A 386 1.23 -31.52 -45.89
C TYR A 386 0.73 -30.09 -46.10
N LEU A 387 0.13 -29.52 -45.06
CA LEU A 387 -0.15 -28.10 -44.92
C LEU A 387 0.68 -27.57 -43.75
N VAL A 388 1.54 -26.60 -44.02
CA VAL A 388 2.21 -25.79 -43.00
C VAL A 388 1.49 -24.46 -42.91
N ALA A 389 0.87 -24.20 -41.76
CA ALA A 389 0.22 -22.93 -41.46
C ALA A 389 1.22 -22.03 -40.71
N ILE A 390 1.39 -20.80 -41.16
CA ILE A 390 2.40 -19.86 -40.66
C ILE A 390 1.70 -18.60 -40.15
N SER A 391 1.87 -18.28 -38.87
CA SER A 391 1.35 -17.04 -38.25
C SER A 391 2.12 -15.79 -38.71
N GLU A 392 1.59 -14.61 -38.40
CA GLU A 392 2.21 -13.32 -38.73
C GLU A 392 3.63 -13.18 -38.14
N HIS A 393 3.88 -13.82 -37.01
CA HIS A 393 5.17 -13.82 -36.31
C HIS A 393 6.04 -15.03 -36.64
N GLY A 394 5.70 -15.82 -37.67
CA GLY A 394 6.50 -16.94 -38.14
C GLY A 394 6.35 -18.23 -37.33
N CYS A 395 5.44 -18.30 -36.36
CA CYS A 395 5.10 -19.55 -35.67
C CYS A 395 4.38 -20.50 -36.62
N LEU A 396 4.71 -21.79 -36.53
CA LEU A 396 4.36 -22.82 -37.51
C LEU A 396 3.54 -23.92 -36.84
N ASP A 397 2.54 -24.44 -37.54
CA ASP A 397 1.93 -25.74 -37.25
C ASP A 397 1.74 -26.53 -38.54
N THR A 398 1.72 -27.86 -38.45
CA THR A 398 1.68 -28.74 -39.63
C THR A 398 0.58 -29.79 -39.51
N SER A 399 -0.25 -29.86 -40.54
CA SER A 399 -1.27 -30.90 -40.73
C SER A 399 -0.92 -31.75 -41.95
N TRP A 400 -1.36 -33.00 -41.98
CA TRP A 400 -1.14 -33.86 -43.14
C TRP A 400 -2.30 -34.83 -43.37
N GLN A 401 -2.46 -35.24 -44.64
CA GLN A 401 -3.43 -36.22 -45.07
C GLN A 401 -2.84 -37.08 -46.19
N ARG A 402 -3.20 -38.37 -46.22
CA ARG A 402 -2.82 -39.28 -47.30
C ARG A 402 -3.81 -39.18 -48.46
N ILE A 403 -3.30 -39.00 -49.67
CA ILE A 403 -4.04 -39.03 -50.92
C ILE A 403 -3.67 -40.29 -51.69
N GLU A 404 -4.68 -41.02 -52.19
CA GLU A 404 -4.49 -42.25 -52.93
C GLU A 404 -5.06 -42.13 -54.34
N VAL A 405 -4.20 -42.35 -55.35
CA VAL A 405 -4.60 -42.49 -56.75
C VAL A 405 -4.92 -43.94 -57.01
N MET A 406 -6.19 -44.27 -57.17
CA MET A 406 -6.64 -45.62 -57.45
C MET A 406 -6.45 -45.97 -58.93
N GLY A 407 -5.96 -47.18 -59.20
CA GLY A 407 -5.88 -47.73 -60.56
C GLY A 407 -7.26 -47.95 -61.19
N GLU A 408 -7.29 -48.33 -62.46
CA GLU A 408 -8.51 -48.77 -63.15
C GLU A 408 -8.55 -50.30 -63.20
N TYR A 409 -9.77 -50.86 -63.31
CA TYR A 409 -9.93 -52.29 -63.55
C TYR A 409 -9.68 -52.64 -65.02
N THR A 410 -9.09 -53.81 -65.26
CA THR A 410 -9.01 -54.38 -66.61
C THR A 410 -9.82 -55.65 -66.69
N PHE A 411 -10.44 -55.90 -67.85
CA PHE A 411 -11.16 -57.14 -68.11
C PHE A 411 -11.01 -57.49 -69.59
N TYR A 412 -10.47 -58.67 -69.86
CA TYR A 412 -10.23 -59.19 -71.20
C TYR A 412 -10.72 -60.63 -71.31
N ALA A 413 -11.33 -60.94 -72.44
CA ALA A 413 -11.81 -62.27 -72.77
C ALA A 413 -11.41 -62.59 -74.22
N PRO A 414 -10.67 -63.69 -74.48
CA PRO A 414 -10.40 -64.15 -75.84
C PRO A 414 -11.70 -64.40 -76.61
N THR A 415 -11.68 -64.26 -77.93
CA THR A 415 -12.89 -64.39 -78.76
C THR A 415 -13.06 -65.78 -79.40
N ALA A 416 -12.03 -66.63 -79.33
CA ALA A 416 -12.07 -67.99 -79.85
C ALA A 416 -11.05 -68.89 -79.15
N PHE A 417 -11.29 -70.20 -79.20
CA PHE A 417 -10.35 -71.24 -78.77
C PHE A 417 -10.66 -72.56 -79.49
N SER A 418 -9.72 -73.50 -79.44
CA SER A 418 -9.78 -74.77 -80.18
C SER A 418 -9.52 -75.95 -79.27
N PRO A 419 -10.57 -76.62 -78.76
CA PRO A 419 -10.43 -77.79 -77.89
C PRO A 419 -10.27 -79.08 -78.71
N ASP A 420 -9.22 -79.18 -79.53
CA ASP A 420 -8.92 -80.31 -80.43
C ASP A 420 -7.80 -81.24 -79.93
N ASN A 421 -7.25 -80.95 -78.75
CA ASN A 421 -6.21 -81.70 -78.08
C ASN A 421 -4.86 -81.74 -78.84
N ASP A 422 -4.58 -80.71 -79.66
CA ASP A 422 -3.29 -80.45 -80.34
C ASP A 422 -2.24 -79.77 -79.43
N GLY A 423 -2.66 -79.35 -78.23
CA GLY A 423 -1.86 -78.68 -77.21
C GLY A 423 -1.84 -77.15 -77.30
N LYS A 424 -2.62 -76.54 -78.20
CA LYS A 424 -2.69 -75.09 -78.43
C LYS A 424 -4.12 -74.61 -78.29
N ASN A 425 -4.33 -73.58 -77.46
CA ASN A 425 -5.65 -72.94 -77.26
C ASN A 425 -6.77 -73.93 -76.87
N GLU A 426 -6.44 -74.97 -76.10
CA GLU A 426 -7.38 -76.01 -75.65
C GLU A 426 -8.47 -75.52 -74.70
N VAL A 427 -8.19 -74.42 -74.02
CA VAL A 427 -9.05 -73.88 -72.97
C VAL A 427 -9.24 -72.39 -73.14
N TRP A 428 -10.43 -71.95 -72.77
CA TRP A 428 -10.81 -70.55 -72.74
C TRP A 428 -10.92 -70.06 -71.30
N ARG A 429 -10.41 -68.85 -71.03
CA ARG A 429 -10.56 -68.17 -69.75
C ARG A 429 -10.54 -66.67 -69.95
N VAL A 430 -11.08 -65.95 -68.97
CA VAL A 430 -11.01 -64.49 -68.92
C VAL A 430 -9.82 -64.04 -68.06
N TYR A 431 -9.38 -62.81 -68.28
CA TYR A 431 -8.28 -62.17 -67.57
C TYR A 431 -8.80 -60.85 -66.99
N ALA A 432 -8.56 -60.59 -65.71
CA ALA A 432 -8.94 -59.32 -65.08
C ALA A 432 -7.92 -58.90 -64.01
N THR A 433 -7.75 -57.60 -63.84
CA THR A 433 -6.96 -57.00 -62.74
C THR A 433 -7.74 -55.88 -62.06
N ASN A 434 -7.43 -55.60 -60.79
CA ASN A 434 -8.10 -54.58 -59.96
C ASN A 434 -9.64 -54.73 -59.92
N ILE A 435 -10.13 -55.98 -59.83
CA ILE A 435 -11.53 -56.30 -59.54
C ILE A 435 -11.61 -57.01 -58.18
N ASP A 436 -12.78 -56.96 -57.55
CA ASP A 436 -13.07 -57.79 -56.38
C ASP A 436 -13.40 -59.22 -56.83
N PHE A 437 -12.39 -60.10 -56.80
CA PHE A 437 -12.51 -61.50 -57.19
C PHE A 437 -13.55 -62.28 -56.38
N SER A 438 -13.89 -61.84 -55.16
CA SER A 438 -14.91 -62.52 -54.34
C SER A 438 -16.33 -62.37 -54.90
N THR A 439 -16.55 -61.36 -55.74
CA THR A 439 -17.84 -61.06 -56.39
C THR A 439 -17.91 -61.50 -57.85
N PHE A 440 -16.86 -62.17 -58.34
CA PHE A 440 -16.76 -62.61 -59.72
C PHE A 440 -17.73 -63.77 -60.00
N ASP A 441 -18.46 -63.66 -61.10
CA ASP A 441 -19.41 -64.66 -61.58
C ASP A 441 -19.39 -64.66 -63.12
N LEU A 442 -19.09 -65.80 -63.72
CA LEU A 442 -18.95 -65.98 -65.16
C LEU A 442 -19.84 -67.13 -65.61
N VAL A 443 -20.69 -66.84 -66.59
CA VAL A 443 -21.54 -67.83 -67.26
C VAL A 443 -21.32 -67.80 -68.76
N ILE A 444 -21.38 -68.96 -69.40
CA ILE A 444 -21.38 -69.10 -70.86
C ILE A 444 -22.69 -69.77 -71.24
N ILE A 445 -23.40 -69.15 -72.18
CA ILE A 445 -24.69 -69.59 -72.67
C ILE A 445 -24.64 -69.93 -74.16
N ASP A 446 -25.47 -70.89 -74.57
CA ASP A 446 -25.65 -71.26 -75.97
C ASP A 446 -26.58 -70.29 -76.72
N ARG A 447 -26.86 -70.59 -78.01
CA ARG A 447 -27.75 -69.77 -78.85
C ARG A 447 -29.21 -69.72 -78.40
N TRP A 448 -29.61 -70.63 -77.50
CA TRP A 448 -30.96 -70.75 -76.95
C TRP A 448 -31.06 -70.19 -75.52
N GLY A 449 -29.96 -69.69 -74.96
CA GLY A 449 -29.89 -69.11 -73.62
C GLY A 449 -29.65 -70.13 -72.51
N GLU A 450 -29.31 -71.37 -72.84
CA GLU A 450 -28.98 -72.41 -71.86
C GLU A 450 -27.55 -72.24 -71.34
N VAL A 451 -27.37 -72.30 -70.01
CA VAL A 451 -26.05 -72.18 -69.36
C VAL A 451 -25.27 -73.47 -69.55
N ILE A 452 -24.21 -73.41 -70.36
CA ILE A 452 -23.34 -74.54 -70.67
C ILE A 452 -22.06 -74.57 -69.83
N PHE A 453 -21.67 -73.44 -69.23
CA PHE A 453 -20.56 -73.35 -68.30
C PHE A 453 -20.80 -72.22 -67.30
N GLU A 454 -20.44 -72.44 -66.03
CA GLU A 454 -20.50 -71.43 -64.98
C GLU A 454 -19.33 -71.57 -64.02
N THR A 455 -18.82 -70.44 -63.53
CA THR A 455 -17.77 -70.37 -62.53
C THR A 455 -17.82 -69.07 -61.73
N LYS A 456 -17.46 -69.16 -60.44
CA LYS A 456 -17.15 -68.00 -59.59
C LYS A 456 -15.66 -67.82 -59.36
N ASP A 457 -14.86 -68.78 -59.82
CA ASP A 457 -13.41 -68.74 -59.80
C ASP A 457 -12.91 -68.26 -61.16
N ILE A 458 -12.16 -67.15 -61.17
CA ILE A 458 -11.62 -66.55 -62.39
C ILE A 458 -10.52 -67.40 -63.03
N GLU A 459 -9.83 -68.23 -62.25
CA GLU A 459 -8.77 -69.12 -62.77
C GLU A 459 -9.35 -70.38 -63.42
N LYS A 460 -10.64 -70.66 -63.22
CA LYS A 460 -11.31 -71.81 -63.82
C LYS A 460 -11.47 -71.62 -65.33
N THR A 461 -10.90 -72.54 -66.08
CA THR A 461 -10.95 -72.52 -67.54
C THR A 461 -12.11 -73.36 -68.08
N TRP A 462 -12.58 -73.01 -69.27
CA TRP A 462 -13.58 -73.75 -70.03
C TRP A 462 -12.90 -74.51 -71.17
N ASN A 463 -13.07 -75.83 -71.21
CA ASN A 463 -12.47 -76.73 -72.19
C ASN A 463 -13.40 -77.08 -73.37
N GLY A 464 -14.44 -76.26 -73.59
CA GLY A 464 -15.38 -76.47 -74.71
C GLY A 464 -16.36 -77.61 -74.50
N ARG A 465 -16.53 -78.10 -73.26
CA ARG A 465 -17.53 -79.12 -72.93
C ARG A 465 -18.76 -78.49 -72.29
N ALA A 466 -19.93 -79.09 -72.54
CA ALA A 466 -21.16 -78.70 -71.87
C ALA A 466 -21.09 -79.03 -70.36
N LYS A 467 -22.04 -78.51 -69.57
CA LYS A 467 -22.09 -78.62 -68.10
C LYS A 467 -21.99 -80.06 -67.59
N ASP A 468 -22.46 -81.04 -68.38
CA ASP A 468 -22.44 -82.47 -68.06
C ASP A 468 -21.09 -83.15 -68.35
N GLY A 469 -20.07 -82.43 -68.82
CA GLY A 469 -18.68 -82.88 -68.95
C GLY A 469 -18.38 -83.90 -70.07
N ASP A 470 -19.38 -84.63 -70.56
CA ASP A 470 -19.13 -85.79 -71.42
C ASP A 470 -18.90 -85.46 -72.90
N LYS A 471 -19.40 -84.31 -73.39
CA LYS A 471 -19.36 -83.97 -74.83
C LYS A 471 -18.82 -82.57 -75.09
N LEU A 472 -17.99 -82.46 -76.14
CA LEU A 472 -17.62 -81.19 -76.73
C LEU A 472 -18.87 -80.53 -77.32
N VAL A 473 -19.00 -79.23 -77.08
CA VAL A 473 -20.07 -78.43 -77.68
C VAL A 473 -19.83 -78.31 -79.20
N PRO A 474 -20.89 -78.19 -80.01
CA PRO A 474 -20.73 -78.00 -81.46
C PRO A 474 -19.87 -76.79 -81.81
N VAL A 475 -19.18 -76.83 -82.95
CA VAL A 475 -18.53 -75.64 -83.53
C VAL A 475 -19.57 -74.54 -83.67
N GLY A 476 -19.27 -73.37 -83.13
CA GLY A 476 -20.21 -72.26 -83.09
C GLY A 476 -19.79 -71.16 -82.13
N THR A 477 -20.56 -70.08 -82.13
CA THR A 477 -20.36 -68.94 -81.24
C THR A 477 -21.29 -69.02 -80.05
N TYR A 478 -20.71 -68.91 -78.85
CA TYR A 478 -21.37 -68.90 -77.56
C TYR A 478 -21.24 -67.51 -76.94
N THR A 479 -22.14 -67.14 -76.04
CA THR A 479 -22.09 -65.84 -75.36
C THR A 479 -21.62 -66.03 -73.94
N TRP A 480 -20.58 -65.30 -73.52
CA TRP A 480 -20.16 -65.23 -72.13
C TRP A 480 -20.70 -63.96 -71.47
N ILE A 481 -21.02 -64.05 -70.19
CA ILE A 481 -21.47 -62.96 -69.33
C ILE A 481 -20.67 -63.05 -68.03
N ALA A 482 -19.89 -62.01 -67.74
CA ALA A 482 -19.13 -61.86 -66.51
C ALA A 482 -19.68 -60.71 -65.67
N LYS A 483 -19.93 -60.95 -64.38
CA LYS A 483 -20.31 -59.96 -63.38
C LYS A 483 -19.24 -59.91 -62.29
N PHE A 484 -18.86 -58.72 -61.87
CA PHE A 484 -17.90 -58.50 -60.78
C PHE A 484 -18.07 -57.08 -60.23
N LYS A 485 -17.55 -56.81 -59.05
CA LYS A 485 -17.34 -55.43 -58.60
C LYS A 485 -15.94 -54.98 -58.99
N ASP A 486 -15.82 -53.76 -59.52
CA ASP A 486 -14.51 -53.14 -59.72
C ASP A 486 -13.89 -52.70 -58.39
N ASN A 487 -12.66 -52.20 -58.43
CA ASN A 487 -11.95 -51.63 -57.29
C ASN A 487 -12.60 -50.37 -56.69
N HIS A 488 -13.70 -49.86 -57.26
CA HIS A 488 -14.54 -48.80 -56.70
C HIS A 488 -15.84 -49.35 -56.08
N ASN A 489 -15.93 -50.67 -55.89
CA ASN A 489 -17.10 -51.38 -55.35
C ASN A 489 -18.36 -51.24 -56.24
N VAL A 490 -18.20 -50.85 -57.50
CA VAL A 490 -19.29 -50.71 -58.49
C VAL A 490 -19.46 -52.04 -59.23
N THR A 491 -20.68 -52.58 -59.26
CA THR A 491 -20.99 -53.79 -60.03
C THR A 491 -20.89 -53.52 -61.53
N ARG A 492 -19.99 -54.24 -62.21
CA ARG A 492 -19.80 -54.24 -63.66
C ARG A 492 -20.32 -55.54 -64.25
N THR A 493 -20.90 -55.46 -65.44
CA THR A 493 -21.26 -56.60 -66.26
C THR A 493 -20.56 -56.47 -67.61
N LYS A 494 -19.83 -57.50 -68.03
CA LYS A 494 -19.19 -57.61 -69.34
C LYS A 494 -19.77 -58.80 -70.06
N THR A 495 -19.97 -58.66 -71.37
CA THR A 495 -20.52 -59.72 -72.21
C THR A 495 -19.80 -59.75 -73.54
N GLY A 496 -19.69 -60.92 -74.16
CA GLY A 496 -19.12 -61.03 -75.50
C GLY A 496 -19.26 -62.42 -76.10
N PRO A 497 -18.89 -62.57 -77.38
CA PRO A 497 -18.86 -63.87 -78.03
C PRO A 497 -17.57 -64.64 -77.69
N VAL A 498 -17.67 -65.96 -77.68
CA VAL A 498 -16.55 -66.90 -77.75
C VAL A 498 -16.88 -67.97 -78.79
N THR A 499 -15.99 -68.16 -79.77
CA THR A 499 -16.17 -69.13 -80.85
C THR A 499 -15.36 -70.39 -80.56
N VAL A 500 -16.04 -71.54 -80.57
CA VAL A 500 -15.42 -72.87 -80.47
C VAL A 500 -15.14 -73.36 -81.88
N ILE A 501 -13.89 -73.72 -82.17
CA ILE A 501 -13.44 -74.22 -83.47
C ILE A 501 -12.72 -75.55 -83.22
N HIS A 502 -13.19 -76.64 -83.83
CA HIS A 502 -12.54 -77.96 -83.74
C HIS A 502 -11.48 -78.16 -84.83
#